data_AF-X0YCA6-F1
#
_entry.id   AF-X0YCA6-F1
#
_cell.length_a   1.000
_cell.length_b   1.000
_cell.length_c   1.000
_cell.angle_alpha   90.00
_cell.angle_beta   90.00
_cell.angle_gamma   90.00
#
_symmetry.space_group_name_H-M   'P 1'
#
loop_
_entity.id
_entity.type
_entity.pdbx_description
1 polymer ?
#
loop_
_entity_poly.entity_id
_entity_poly.type
_entity_poly.pdbx_seq_one_letter_code
_entity_poly.pdbx_strand_id
1 'polypeptide(L)'
;EGLFSEEVKKTLPFIPQNIAIITSPTGAAIRDIITISLRRFPNLSILVVPSLVQGTFAAQEIAKKIDFLNNYFEDLDFIIIGRGGGSLEELWAFNEEILARSIYNSKIPIVSAVGHETDFTISDFVADLRSPTPSAAAEMTIPDKNNLINNLSLLKSKITRAVKRNFELKTEKINSISRSLKYQGPENKINQYYQYIDEFSARLNSRIKHLVELYEERVKKDSQRLDSLSPWAVIE
;
A
#
# COMPACT_ATOMS: atom_id res chain seq x y z
N GLU A 1 41.96 2.70 0.75
CA GLU A 1 41.23 2.22 1.95
C GLU A 1 39.70 2.24 1.80
N GLY A 2 39.11 2.73 0.70
CA GLY A 2 37.67 2.56 0.46
C GLY A 2 36.74 3.40 1.36
N LEU A 3 37.29 4.35 2.15
CA LEU A 3 36.52 5.18 3.10
C LEU A 3 35.36 5.97 2.48
N PHE A 4 35.40 6.21 1.16
CA PHE A 4 34.37 6.96 0.43
C PHE A 4 33.39 6.06 -0.34
N SER A 5 33.58 4.74 -0.30
CA SER A 5 32.71 3.81 -1.04
C SER A 5 31.27 3.91 -0.52
N GLU A 6 30.29 3.89 -1.41
CA GLU A 6 28.88 3.89 -1.00
C GLU A 6 28.50 2.60 -0.26
N GLU A 7 29.19 1.49 -0.53
CA GLU A 7 28.90 0.18 0.06
C GLU A 7 29.14 0.11 1.58
N VAL A 8 29.97 1.00 2.13
CA VAL A 8 30.30 1.08 3.56
C VAL A 8 29.42 2.08 4.31
N LYS A 9 28.60 2.86 3.59
CA LYS A 9 27.71 3.85 4.19
C LYS A 9 26.50 3.17 4.83
N LYS A 10 26.15 3.62 6.03
CA LYS A 10 25.02 3.12 6.82
C LYS A 10 23.74 3.81 6.40
N THR A 11 22.66 3.06 6.31
CA THR A 11 21.33 3.61 6.02
C THR A 11 20.74 4.28 7.25
N LEU A 12 20.18 5.47 7.09
CA LEU A 12 19.43 6.13 8.15
C LEU A 12 18.04 5.50 8.33
N PRO A 13 17.52 5.43 9.57
CA PRO A 13 16.17 4.96 9.80
C PRO A 13 15.14 5.92 9.22
N PHE A 14 14.06 5.37 8.68
CA PHE A 14 12.99 6.16 8.06
C PHE A 14 12.25 7.08 9.04
N ILE A 15 12.08 6.63 10.29
CA ILE A 15 11.47 7.42 11.37
C ILE A 15 12.45 7.41 12.55
N PRO A 16 13.31 8.44 12.66
CA PRO A 16 14.20 8.57 13.80
C PRO A 16 13.43 8.94 15.07
N GLN A 17 13.91 8.47 16.20
CA GLN A 17 13.44 8.76 17.55
C GLN A 17 14.48 9.54 18.37
N ASN A 18 15.76 9.17 18.30
CA ASN A 18 16.83 9.80 19.09
C ASN A 18 17.98 10.19 18.16
N ILE A 19 18.26 11.49 18.08
CA ILE A 19 19.39 12.00 17.29
C ILE A 19 20.35 12.78 18.16
N ALA A 20 21.62 12.78 17.79
CA ALA A 20 22.62 13.64 18.41
C ALA A 20 23.08 14.74 17.45
N ILE A 21 23.39 15.92 17.97
CA ILE A 21 23.91 17.05 17.19
C ILE A 21 25.24 17.47 17.79
N ILE A 22 26.31 17.35 17.01
CA ILE A 22 27.63 17.90 17.32
C ILE A 22 27.78 19.22 16.57
N THR A 23 27.84 20.31 17.31
CA THR A 23 27.94 21.68 16.76
C THR A 23 28.45 22.65 17.85
N SER A 24 28.77 23.88 17.46
CA SER A 24 29.08 24.93 18.42
C SER A 24 27.89 25.19 19.38
N PRO A 25 28.15 25.47 20.66
CA PRO A 25 27.10 25.75 21.66
C PRO A 25 26.36 27.06 21.38
N THR A 26 27.02 28.00 20.70
CA THR A 26 26.51 29.34 20.42
C THR A 26 26.52 29.56 18.90
N GLY A 27 25.40 29.27 18.23
CA GLY A 27 25.29 29.45 16.79
C GLY A 27 23.85 29.40 16.27
N ALA A 28 23.64 29.92 15.06
CA ALA A 28 22.37 29.78 14.36
C ALA A 28 22.10 28.33 13.95
N ALA A 29 23.15 27.60 13.52
CA ALA A 29 23.05 26.22 13.06
C ALA A 29 22.32 25.27 14.03
N ILE A 30 22.68 25.29 15.32
CA ILE A 30 22.01 24.45 16.31
C ILE A 30 20.53 24.80 16.46
N ARG A 31 20.20 26.09 16.48
CA ARG A 31 18.82 26.57 16.61
C ARG A 31 18.01 26.20 15.38
N ASP A 32 18.60 26.31 14.20
CA ASP A 32 17.95 25.96 12.93
C ASP A 32 17.65 24.47 12.87
N ILE A 33 18.64 23.61 13.19
CA ILE A 33 18.43 22.15 13.26
C ILE A 33 17.30 21.83 14.24
N ILE A 34 17.37 22.33 15.48
CA ILE A 34 16.36 22.03 16.51
C ILE A 34 14.97 22.52 16.08
N THR A 35 14.87 23.75 15.58
CA THR A 35 13.58 24.36 15.20
C THR A 35 12.94 23.59 14.05
N ILE A 36 13.70 23.25 13.01
CA ILE A 36 13.19 22.51 11.86
C ILE A 36 12.83 21.07 12.26
N SER A 37 13.69 20.42 13.04
CA SER A 37 13.49 19.06 13.53
C SER A 37 12.17 18.95 14.32
N LEU A 38 11.99 19.80 15.33
CA LEU A 38 10.80 19.78 16.18
C LEU A 38 9.54 20.26 15.47
N ARG A 39 9.66 21.16 14.48
CA ARG A 39 8.54 21.57 13.63
C ARG A 39 8.02 20.41 12.78
N ARG A 40 8.93 19.62 12.19
CA ARG A 40 8.59 18.49 11.31
C ARG A 40 8.14 17.27 12.10
N PHE A 41 8.83 16.97 13.20
CA PHE A 41 8.57 15.80 14.03
C PHE A 41 8.71 16.14 15.53
N PRO A 42 7.64 16.62 16.18
CA PRO A 42 7.69 17.05 17.59
C PRO A 42 8.04 15.96 18.61
N ASN A 43 7.97 14.68 18.21
CA ASN A 43 8.22 13.53 19.06
C ASN A 43 9.71 13.10 19.04
N LEU A 44 10.58 13.85 18.36
CA LEU A 44 12.00 13.55 18.24
C LEU A 44 12.74 13.96 19.52
N SER A 45 13.57 13.06 20.04
CA SER A 45 14.53 13.35 21.10
C SER A 45 15.83 13.83 20.48
N ILE A 46 16.33 14.98 20.94
CA ILE A 46 17.53 15.63 20.41
C ILE A 46 18.55 15.78 21.53
N LEU A 47 19.69 15.09 21.41
CA LEU A 47 20.85 15.23 22.28
C LEU A 47 21.82 16.25 21.66
N VAL A 48 22.05 17.36 22.36
CA VAL A 48 23.04 18.35 21.94
C VAL A 48 24.38 18.02 22.59
N VAL A 49 25.42 17.88 21.77
CA VAL A 49 26.80 17.68 22.20
C VAL A 49 27.66 18.85 21.72
N PRO A 50 27.90 19.86 22.58
CA PRO A 50 28.74 20.99 22.22
C PRO A 50 30.16 20.56 21.84
N SER A 51 30.69 21.12 20.75
CA SER A 51 32.07 20.92 20.29
C SER A 51 32.60 22.19 19.62
N LEU A 52 33.92 22.38 19.60
CA LEU A 52 34.55 23.27 18.64
C LEU A 52 34.32 22.73 17.23
N VAL A 53 33.93 23.64 16.34
CA VAL A 53 33.66 23.37 14.90
C VAL A 53 34.59 24.17 13.99
N GLN A 54 35.54 24.89 14.58
CA GLN A 54 36.54 25.70 13.89
C GLN A 54 37.83 25.80 14.71
N GLY A 55 38.93 26.07 14.04
CA GLY A 55 40.27 26.16 14.65
C GLY A 55 40.99 24.80 14.70
N THR A 56 42.26 24.85 15.12
CA THR A 56 43.22 23.73 15.03
C THR A 56 42.87 22.49 15.85
N PHE A 57 41.98 22.62 16.83
CA PHE A 57 41.59 21.51 17.71
C PHE A 57 40.19 20.96 17.42
N ALA A 58 39.46 21.55 16.46
CA ALA A 58 38.07 21.19 16.19
C ALA A 58 37.92 19.74 15.71
N ALA A 59 38.76 19.28 14.78
CA ALA A 59 38.70 17.91 14.27
C ALA A 59 38.85 16.86 15.39
N GLN A 60 39.80 17.09 16.29
CA GLN A 60 40.11 16.22 17.41
C GLN A 60 38.99 16.23 18.46
N GLU A 61 38.38 17.38 18.70
CA GLU A 61 37.25 17.47 19.63
C GLU A 61 36.01 16.77 19.06
N ILE A 62 35.66 17.02 17.80
CA ILE A 62 34.55 16.34 17.14
C ILE A 62 34.75 14.83 17.16
N ALA A 63 35.95 14.34 16.83
CA ALA A 63 36.27 12.91 16.90
C ALA A 63 36.05 12.34 18.32
N LYS A 64 36.50 13.04 19.37
CA LYS A 64 36.23 12.64 20.76
C LYS A 64 34.74 12.62 21.10
N LYS A 65 33.93 13.53 20.54
CA LYS A 65 32.48 13.54 20.73
C LYS A 65 31.79 12.39 20.01
N ILE A 66 32.26 12.03 18.81
CA ILE A 66 31.79 10.84 18.08
C ILE A 66 32.09 9.59 18.92
N ASP A 67 33.32 9.45 19.42
CA ASP A 67 33.69 8.30 20.25
C ASP A 67 32.88 8.25 21.56
N PHE A 68 32.65 9.40 22.19
CA PHE A 68 31.78 9.50 23.35
C PHE A 68 30.37 9.00 23.04
N LEU A 69 29.76 9.44 21.94
CA LEU A 69 28.41 9.01 21.57
C LEU A 69 28.35 7.49 21.30
N ASN A 70 29.33 6.96 20.56
CA ASN A 70 29.41 5.53 20.24
C ASN A 70 29.64 4.62 21.46
N ASN A 71 30.17 5.14 22.57
CA ASN A 71 30.48 4.36 23.76
C ASN A 71 29.38 4.43 24.83
N TYR A 72 28.64 5.54 24.91
CA TYR A 72 27.70 5.79 25.99
C TYR A 72 26.22 5.76 25.57
N PHE A 73 25.94 5.74 24.27
CA PHE A 73 24.57 5.74 23.75
C PHE A 73 24.39 4.62 22.72
N GLU A 74 23.52 3.66 23.04
CA GLU A 74 23.17 2.56 22.13
C GLU A 74 21.92 2.89 21.28
N ASP A 75 21.05 3.78 21.77
CA ASP A 75 19.73 4.04 21.19
C ASP A 75 19.71 5.23 20.21
N LEU A 76 20.87 5.71 19.76
CA LEU A 76 20.96 6.83 18.81
C LEU A 76 20.82 6.36 17.37
N ASP A 77 19.89 6.98 16.65
CA ASP A 77 19.59 6.67 15.26
C ASP A 77 20.65 7.22 14.30
N PHE A 78 21.11 8.45 14.53
CA PHE A 78 22.20 9.08 13.79
C PHE A 78 22.74 10.32 14.51
N ILE A 79 23.91 10.79 14.06
CA ILE A 79 24.58 11.99 14.54
C ILE A 79 24.62 13.01 13.40
N ILE A 80 24.20 14.24 13.66
CA ILE A 80 24.42 15.38 12.77
C ILE A 80 25.67 16.11 13.24
N ILE A 81 26.67 16.23 12.36
CA ILE A 81 27.82 17.10 12.57
C ILE A 81 27.58 18.35 11.73
N GLY A 82 27.41 19.48 12.40
CA GLY A 82 27.02 20.73 11.74
C GLY A 82 27.89 21.90 12.14
N ARG A 83 28.02 22.84 11.21
CA ARG A 83 28.57 24.18 11.47
C ARG A 83 27.67 25.22 10.80
N GLY A 84 27.52 26.37 11.44
CA GLY A 84 26.79 27.50 10.83
C GLY A 84 27.75 28.54 10.28
N GLY A 85 27.69 28.82 8.96
CA GLY A 85 28.36 29.94 8.29
C GLY A 85 29.89 30.04 8.48
N GLY A 86 30.50 30.99 7.77
CA GLY A 86 31.90 31.40 7.93
C GLY A 86 32.80 31.10 6.72
N SER A 87 34.11 31.33 6.85
CA SER A 87 35.05 31.25 5.72
C SER A 87 35.40 29.81 5.35
N LEU A 88 35.93 29.62 4.13
CA LEU A 88 36.51 28.36 3.66
C LEU A 88 37.65 27.87 4.55
N GLU A 89 38.43 28.78 5.13
CA GLU A 89 39.57 28.43 6.00
C GLU A 89 39.10 27.74 7.29
N GLU A 90 37.92 28.10 7.76
CA GLU A 90 37.30 27.50 8.93
C GLU A 90 36.76 26.07 8.63
N LEU A 91 36.61 25.67 7.35
CA LEU A 91 36.21 24.31 6.97
C LEU A 91 37.37 23.31 7.06
N TRP A 92 38.60 23.79 7.27
CA TRP A 92 39.80 22.94 7.23
C TRP A 92 39.77 21.80 8.25
N ALA A 93 39.16 22.02 9.43
CA ALA A 93 38.99 20.98 10.44
C ALA A 93 38.24 19.73 9.91
N PHE A 94 37.41 19.89 8.88
CA PHE A 94 36.65 18.81 8.26
C PHE A 94 37.41 18.06 7.16
N ASN A 95 38.63 18.51 6.85
CA ASN A 95 39.58 17.85 5.96
C ASN A 95 40.67 17.07 6.71
N GLU A 96 40.66 17.08 8.04
CA GLU A 96 41.65 16.35 8.82
C GLU A 96 41.36 14.85 8.84
N GLU A 97 42.43 14.05 8.67
CA GLU A 97 42.35 12.59 8.63
C GLU A 97 41.75 11.99 9.91
N ILE A 98 42.02 12.59 11.08
CA ILE A 98 41.51 12.10 12.36
C ILE A 98 39.98 12.09 12.41
N LEU A 99 39.35 13.14 11.87
CA LEU A 99 37.90 13.24 11.81
C LEU A 99 37.34 12.28 10.76
N ALA A 100 37.96 12.20 9.59
CA ALA A 100 37.59 11.24 8.55
C ALA A 100 37.57 9.80 9.08
N ARG A 101 38.62 9.38 9.79
CA ARG A 101 38.70 8.04 10.38
C ARG A 101 37.68 7.83 11.50
N SER A 102 37.43 8.84 12.33
CA SER A 102 36.40 8.78 13.37
C SER A 102 35.00 8.62 12.77
N ILE A 103 34.68 9.36 11.70
CA ILE A 103 33.39 9.24 11.00
C ILE A 103 33.22 7.83 10.42
N TYR A 104 34.23 7.33 9.72
CA TYR A 104 34.19 6.01 9.10
C TYR A 104 34.00 4.88 10.14
N ASN A 105 34.72 4.97 11.27
CA ASN A 105 34.68 3.97 12.34
C ASN A 105 33.46 4.09 13.26
N SER A 106 32.64 5.13 13.12
CA SER A 106 31.44 5.31 13.93
C SER A 106 30.48 4.14 13.71
N LYS A 107 29.91 3.60 14.79
CA LYS A 107 28.83 2.60 14.74
C LYS A 107 27.49 3.26 14.41
N ILE A 108 27.29 4.47 14.92
CA ILE A 108 26.10 5.29 14.67
C ILE A 108 26.26 6.01 13.32
N PRO A 109 25.24 6.04 12.45
CA PRO A 109 25.28 6.77 11.19
C PRO A 109 25.56 8.27 11.38
N ILE A 110 26.34 8.87 10.48
CA ILE A 110 26.74 10.28 10.55
C ILE A 110 26.26 11.06 9.33
N VAL A 111 25.67 12.22 9.62
CA VAL A 111 25.23 13.21 8.64
C VAL A 111 26.17 14.41 8.72
N SER A 112 26.86 14.70 7.62
CA SER A 112 27.66 15.92 7.50
C SER A 112 26.77 17.08 7.05
N ALA A 113 26.76 18.16 7.82
CA ALA A 113 25.97 19.37 7.58
C ALA A 113 26.85 20.63 7.66
N VAL A 114 28.00 20.58 7.01
CA VAL A 114 29.12 21.52 7.19
C VAL A 114 29.40 22.34 5.93
N GLY A 115 29.31 21.72 4.74
CA GLY A 115 29.60 22.39 3.47
C GLY A 115 28.54 23.42 3.06
N HIS A 116 28.82 24.16 1.99
CA HIS A 116 27.82 24.86 1.17
C HIS A 116 27.57 24.03 -0.10
N GLU A 117 26.62 24.42 -0.96
CA GLU A 117 26.30 23.64 -2.17
C GLU A 117 27.53 23.31 -3.05
N THR A 118 28.53 24.20 -3.12
CA THR A 118 29.73 24.07 -3.95
C THR A 118 30.97 23.56 -3.22
N ASP A 119 30.99 23.62 -1.89
CA ASP A 119 32.18 23.31 -1.09
C ASP A 119 32.08 21.88 -0.54
N PHE A 120 33.11 21.07 -0.78
CA PHE A 120 33.19 19.68 -0.32
C PHE A 120 34.36 19.51 0.63
N THR A 121 34.12 18.77 1.70
CA THR A 121 35.13 18.37 2.67
C THR A 121 35.33 16.86 2.66
N ILE A 122 36.45 16.38 3.17
CA ILE A 122 36.68 14.93 3.31
C ILE A 122 35.61 14.32 4.22
N SER A 123 35.19 15.03 5.26
CA SER A 123 34.10 14.60 6.14
C SER A 123 32.78 14.37 5.37
N ASP A 124 32.47 15.19 4.37
CA ASP A 124 31.26 15.00 3.54
C ASP A 124 31.30 13.72 2.71
N PHE A 125 32.49 13.32 2.24
CA PHE A 125 32.64 12.10 1.46
C PHE A 125 32.58 10.83 2.32
N VAL A 126 33.12 10.90 3.54
CA VAL A 126 33.12 9.77 4.47
C VAL A 126 31.77 9.61 5.18
N ALA A 127 31.04 10.70 5.43
CA ALA A 127 29.74 10.65 6.08
C ALA A 127 28.73 9.77 5.31
N ASP A 128 27.81 9.18 6.06
CA ASP A 128 26.76 8.33 5.51
C ASP A 128 25.75 9.15 4.68
N LEU A 129 25.53 10.40 5.08
CA LEU A 129 24.74 11.36 4.32
C LEU A 129 25.40 12.74 4.33
N ARG A 130 25.49 13.37 3.16
CA ARG A 130 25.87 14.78 3.01
C ARG A 130 24.64 15.67 2.96
N SER A 131 24.69 16.79 3.66
CA SER A 131 23.73 17.88 3.56
C SER A 131 24.44 19.23 3.36
N PRO A 132 23.94 20.11 2.48
CA PRO A 132 24.56 21.38 2.17
C PRO A 132 24.35 22.46 3.23
N THR A 133 23.49 22.24 4.24
CA THR A 133 23.32 23.17 5.36
C THR A 133 22.81 22.41 6.60
N PRO A 134 23.04 22.95 7.82
CA PRO A 134 22.41 22.45 9.05
C PRO A 134 20.88 22.32 8.93
N SER A 135 20.21 23.31 8.34
CA SER A 135 18.76 23.29 8.14
C SER A 135 18.33 22.19 7.16
N ALA A 136 19.03 22.06 6.03
CA ALA A 136 18.76 21.01 5.05
C ALA A 136 18.99 19.61 5.65
N ALA A 137 19.94 19.46 6.58
CA ALA A 137 20.19 18.18 7.22
C ALA A 137 18.95 17.71 7.98
N ALA A 138 18.31 18.60 8.74
CA ALA A 138 17.05 18.31 9.42
C ALA A 138 15.92 17.99 8.42
N GLU A 139 15.83 18.72 7.30
CA GLU A 139 14.77 18.46 6.30
C GLU A 139 14.92 17.14 5.55
N MET A 140 16.16 16.74 5.26
CA MET A 140 16.48 15.49 4.54
C MET A 140 16.34 14.27 5.44
N THR A 141 16.68 14.39 6.72
CA THR A 141 16.76 13.25 7.64
C THR A 141 15.49 13.04 8.47
N ILE A 142 14.69 14.09 8.67
CA ILE A 142 13.51 14.04 9.55
C ILE A 142 12.22 14.12 8.72
N PRO A 143 11.34 13.11 8.79
CA PRO A 143 10.08 13.13 8.07
C PRO A 143 9.10 14.16 8.65
N ASP A 144 8.20 14.66 7.81
CA ASP A 144 7.09 15.49 8.27
C ASP A 144 5.96 14.61 8.82
N LYS A 145 5.65 14.78 10.11
CA LYS A 145 4.62 14.02 10.83
C LYS A 145 3.22 14.20 10.21
N ASN A 146 2.87 15.40 9.75
CA ASN A 146 1.56 15.64 9.13
C ASN A 146 1.45 14.93 7.79
N ASN A 147 2.53 14.89 7.01
CA ASN A 147 2.57 14.12 5.77
C ASN A 147 2.40 12.62 6.03
N LEU A 148 3.05 12.08 7.07
CA LEU A 148 2.87 10.68 7.47
C LEU A 148 1.42 10.37 7.87
N ILE A 149 0.81 11.23 8.68
CA ILE A 149 -0.61 11.08 9.10
C ILE A 149 -1.55 11.15 7.89
N ASN A 150 -1.33 12.09 6.98
CA ASN A 150 -2.12 12.24 5.76
C ASN A 150 -2.00 11.00 4.87
N ASN A 151 -0.79 10.48 4.68
CA ASN A 151 -0.55 9.26 3.92
C ASN A 151 -1.25 8.05 4.54
N LEU A 152 -1.18 7.88 5.86
CA LEU A 152 -1.90 6.82 6.58
C LEU A 152 -3.43 6.95 6.40
N SER A 153 -3.97 8.16 6.48
CA SER A 153 -5.40 8.42 6.25
C SER A 153 -5.82 8.06 4.82
N LEU A 154 -5.02 8.44 3.82
CA LEU A 154 -5.26 8.10 2.41
C LEU A 154 -5.23 6.58 2.18
N LEU A 155 -4.25 5.88 2.75
CA LEU A 155 -4.15 4.42 2.66
C LEU A 155 -5.34 3.73 3.33
N LYS A 156 -5.73 4.18 4.52
CA LYS A 156 -6.94 3.69 5.21
C LYS A 156 -8.19 3.85 4.34
N SER A 157 -8.38 5.04 3.76
CA SER A 157 -9.50 5.36 2.88
C SER A 157 -9.52 4.46 1.62
N LYS A 158 -8.35 4.20 1.02
CA LYS A 158 -8.21 3.28 -0.12
C LYS A 158 -8.59 1.85 0.25
N ILE A 159 -8.12 1.34 1.39
CA ILE A 159 -8.44 -0.01 1.87
C ILE A 159 -9.93 -0.15 2.12
N THR A 160 -10.56 0.80 2.82
CA THR A 160 -12.01 0.78 3.09
C THR A 160 -12.83 0.72 1.80
N ARG A 161 -12.46 1.53 0.78
CA ARG A 161 -13.13 1.49 -0.52
C ARG A 161 -12.95 0.14 -1.23
N ALA A 162 -11.73 -0.40 -1.22
CA ALA A 162 -11.44 -1.69 -1.85
C ALA A 162 -12.23 -2.84 -1.22
N VAL A 163 -12.30 -2.88 0.12
CA VAL A 163 -13.08 -3.88 0.86
C VAL A 163 -14.57 -3.76 0.55
N LYS A 164 -15.12 -2.54 0.61
CA LYS A 164 -16.54 -2.29 0.29
C LYS A 164 -16.87 -2.74 -1.13
N ARG A 165 -16.04 -2.37 -2.11
CA ARG A 165 -16.23 -2.75 -3.51
C ARG A 165 -16.17 -4.26 -3.71
N ASN A 166 -15.26 -4.95 -3.03
CA ASN A 166 -15.18 -6.41 -3.09
C ASN A 166 -16.47 -7.04 -2.55
N PHE A 167 -16.97 -6.57 -1.40
CA PHE A 167 -18.21 -7.07 -0.82
C PHE A 167 -19.43 -6.84 -1.72
N GLU A 168 -19.54 -5.66 -2.33
CA GLU A 168 -20.57 -5.35 -3.33
C GLU A 168 -20.53 -6.33 -4.51
N LEU A 169 -19.35 -6.54 -5.12
CA LEU A 169 -19.17 -7.46 -6.25
C LEU A 169 -19.50 -8.91 -5.89
N LYS A 170 -19.11 -9.37 -4.69
CA LYS A 170 -19.45 -10.73 -4.23
C LYS A 170 -20.94 -10.87 -3.97
N THR A 171 -21.58 -9.86 -3.40
CA THR A 171 -23.03 -9.85 -3.15
C THR A 171 -23.81 -9.84 -4.46
N GLU A 172 -23.41 -9.02 -5.43
CA GLU A 172 -23.98 -9.02 -6.78
C GLU A 172 -23.86 -10.40 -7.44
N LYS A 173 -22.69 -11.05 -7.32
CA LYS A 173 -22.46 -12.41 -7.85
C LYS A 173 -23.34 -13.46 -7.17
N ILE A 174 -23.50 -13.41 -5.85
CA ILE A 174 -24.42 -14.31 -5.13
C ILE A 174 -25.84 -14.07 -5.61
N ASN A 175 -26.29 -12.81 -5.69
CA ASN A 175 -27.63 -12.48 -6.14
C ASN A 175 -27.90 -12.88 -7.60
N SER A 176 -26.90 -12.82 -8.49
CA SER A 176 -27.05 -13.31 -9.87
C SER A 176 -27.17 -14.83 -9.92
N ILE A 177 -26.37 -15.56 -9.14
CA ILE A 177 -26.41 -17.02 -9.06
C ILE A 177 -27.75 -17.48 -8.45
N SER A 178 -28.19 -16.87 -7.34
CA SER A 178 -29.47 -17.17 -6.70
C SER A 178 -30.66 -16.91 -7.63
N ARG A 179 -30.63 -15.82 -8.42
CA ARG A 179 -31.65 -15.58 -9.45
C ARG A 179 -31.61 -16.65 -10.54
N SER A 180 -30.45 -16.99 -11.08
CA SER A 180 -30.31 -18.06 -12.08
C SER A 180 -30.85 -19.40 -11.55
N LEU A 181 -30.50 -19.79 -10.32
CA LEU A 181 -31.05 -20.98 -9.66
C LEU A 181 -32.56 -20.93 -9.51
N LYS A 182 -33.15 -19.78 -9.16
CA LYS A 182 -34.60 -19.66 -9.03
C LYS A 182 -35.32 -19.81 -10.37
N TYR A 183 -34.79 -19.23 -11.45
CA TYR A 183 -35.46 -19.27 -12.76
C TYR A 183 -35.17 -20.55 -13.56
N GLN A 184 -33.93 -21.05 -13.51
CA GLN A 184 -33.46 -22.20 -14.28
C GLN A 184 -33.32 -23.47 -13.43
N GLY A 185 -33.82 -23.42 -12.20
CA GLY A 185 -33.73 -24.51 -11.25
C GLY A 185 -34.51 -25.76 -11.70
N PRO A 186 -34.14 -26.93 -11.14
CA PRO A 186 -34.80 -28.19 -11.45
C PRO A 186 -36.30 -28.15 -11.15
N GLU A 187 -36.73 -27.42 -10.11
CA GLU A 187 -38.15 -27.27 -9.76
C GLU A 187 -38.96 -26.61 -10.89
N ASN A 188 -38.48 -25.49 -11.46
CA ASN A 188 -39.15 -24.86 -12.60
C ASN A 188 -39.14 -25.76 -13.85
N LYS A 189 -38.05 -26.48 -14.11
CA LYS A 189 -38.00 -27.46 -15.21
C LYS A 189 -39.00 -28.59 -14.99
N ILE A 190 -39.10 -29.12 -13.77
CA ILE A 190 -40.06 -30.16 -13.41
C ILE A 190 -41.49 -29.63 -13.58
N ASN A 191 -41.79 -28.42 -13.12
CA ASN A 191 -43.11 -27.80 -13.30
C ASN A 191 -43.45 -27.58 -14.79
N GLN A 192 -42.48 -27.20 -15.62
CA GLN A 192 -42.67 -27.15 -17.08
C GLN A 192 -42.97 -28.53 -17.67
N TYR A 193 -42.27 -29.58 -17.23
CA TYR A 193 -42.56 -30.94 -17.70
C TYR A 193 -43.94 -31.42 -17.27
N TYR A 194 -44.41 -31.10 -16.06
CA TYR A 194 -45.78 -31.37 -15.64
C TYR A 194 -46.80 -30.69 -16.55
N GLN A 195 -46.61 -29.40 -16.88
CA GLN A 195 -47.47 -28.70 -17.83
C GLN A 195 -47.49 -29.36 -19.22
N TYR A 196 -46.33 -29.80 -19.73
CA TYR A 196 -46.27 -30.51 -21.01
C TYR A 196 -47.00 -31.85 -20.95
N ILE A 197 -46.85 -32.61 -19.86
CA ILE A 197 -47.56 -33.88 -19.67
C ILE A 197 -49.08 -33.64 -19.66
N ASP A 198 -49.55 -32.61 -18.96
CA ASP A 198 -50.97 -32.25 -18.92
C ASP A 198 -51.50 -31.85 -20.30
N GLU A 199 -50.75 -31.03 -21.04
CA GLU A 199 -51.11 -30.61 -22.41
C GLU A 199 -51.17 -31.81 -23.37
N PHE A 200 -50.16 -32.68 -23.33
CA PHE A 200 -50.13 -33.88 -24.16
C PHE A 200 -51.26 -34.85 -23.80
N SER A 201 -51.56 -35.02 -22.51
CA SER A 201 -52.66 -35.87 -22.05
C SER A 201 -54.01 -35.34 -22.51
N ALA A 202 -54.25 -34.03 -22.40
CA ALA A 202 -55.46 -33.39 -22.88
C ALA A 202 -55.62 -33.53 -24.41
N ARG A 203 -54.53 -33.32 -25.17
CA ARG A 203 -54.51 -33.51 -26.63
C ARG A 203 -54.80 -34.95 -27.02
N LEU A 204 -54.17 -35.91 -26.35
CA LEU A 204 -54.33 -37.33 -26.63
C LEU A 204 -55.77 -37.77 -26.33
N ASN A 205 -56.33 -37.37 -25.19
CA ASN A 205 -57.73 -37.67 -24.85
C ASN A 205 -58.73 -37.07 -25.84
N SER A 206 -58.53 -35.82 -26.24
CA SER A 206 -59.38 -35.18 -27.27
C SER A 206 -59.32 -35.93 -28.60
N ARG A 207 -58.12 -36.36 -29.02
CA ARG A 207 -57.93 -37.09 -30.29
C ARG A 207 -58.51 -38.50 -30.25
N ILE A 208 -58.37 -39.21 -29.12
CA ILE A 208 -59.02 -40.51 -28.92
C ILE A 208 -60.54 -40.36 -28.97
N LYS A 209 -61.10 -39.39 -28.25
CA LYS A 209 -62.54 -39.14 -28.23
C LYS A 209 -63.07 -38.88 -29.65
N HIS A 210 -62.39 -38.01 -30.39
CA HIS A 210 -62.76 -37.71 -31.77
C HIS A 210 -62.69 -38.93 -32.70
N LEU A 211 -61.67 -39.79 -32.54
CA LEU A 211 -61.58 -41.03 -33.31
C LEU A 211 -62.72 -42.00 -32.99
N VAL A 212 -63.06 -42.17 -31.70
CA VAL A 212 -64.17 -43.02 -31.27
C VAL A 212 -65.49 -42.51 -31.86
N GLU A 213 -65.76 -41.21 -31.77
CA GLU A 213 -66.96 -40.58 -32.37
C GLU A 213 -67.03 -40.83 -33.89
N LEU A 214 -65.91 -40.70 -34.61
CA LEU A 214 -65.85 -40.98 -36.05
C LEU A 214 -66.13 -42.45 -36.39
N TYR A 215 -65.61 -43.39 -35.59
CA TYR A 215 -65.87 -44.81 -35.79
C TYR A 215 -67.32 -45.19 -35.44
N GLU A 216 -67.90 -44.62 -34.38
CA GLU A 216 -69.32 -44.78 -34.05
C GLU A 216 -70.23 -44.26 -35.16
N GLU A 217 -69.93 -43.08 -35.71
CA GLU A 217 -70.66 -42.53 -36.86
C GLU A 217 -70.54 -43.43 -38.10
N ARG A 218 -69.34 -43.99 -38.36
CA ARG A 218 -69.13 -44.91 -39.49
C ARG A 218 -69.94 -46.19 -39.31
N VAL A 219 -69.87 -46.82 -38.14
CA VAL A 219 -70.64 -48.03 -37.82
C VAL A 219 -72.13 -47.77 -37.95
N LYS A 220 -72.62 -46.62 -37.46
CA LYS A 220 -74.03 -46.23 -37.59
C LYS A 220 -74.45 -46.07 -39.05
N LYS A 221 -73.62 -45.41 -39.88
CA LYS A 221 -73.87 -45.26 -41.32
C LYS A 221 -73.87 -46.60 -42.05
N ASP A 222 -72.92 -47.48 -41.73
CA ASP A 222 -72.83 -48.79 -42.36
C ASP A 222 -73.99 -49.71 -41.93
N SER A 223 -74.45 -49.63 -40.67
CA SER A 223 -75.68 -50.28 -40.19
C SER A 223 -76.91 -49.76 -40.93
N GLN A 224 -77.07 -48.45 -41.06
CA GLN A 224 -78.20 -47.86 -41.81
C GLN A 224 -78.20 -48.28 -43.29
N ARG A 225 -77.02 -48.39 -43.91
CA ARG A 225 -76.87 -48.92 -45.27
C ARG A 225 -77.29 -50.39 -45.35
N LEU A 226 -76.85 -51.21 -44.39
CA LEU A 226 -77.24 -52.62 -44.29
C LEU A 226 -78.75 -52.77 -44.11
N ASP A 227 -79.38 -51.95 -43.26
CA ASP A 227 -80.83 -51.95 -43.05
C ASP A 227 -81.59 -51.53 -44.32
N SER A 228 -81.12 -50.48 -45.01
CA SER A 228 -81.71 -50.02 -46.27
C SER A 228 -81.56 -51.01 -47.44
N LEU A 229 -80.56 -51.89 -47.35
CA LEU A 229 -80.27 -52.94 -48.34
C LEU A 229 -80.75 -54.32 -47.84
N SER A 230 -81.40 -54.38 -46.68
CA SER A 230 -81.89 -55.64 -46.14
C SER A 230 -83.14 -56.08 -46.93
N PRO A 231 -83.28 -57.36 -47.28
CA PRO A 231 -84.41 -57.87 -48.05
C PRO A 231 -85.78 -57.64 -47.41
N TRP A 232 -85.82 -57.32 -46.11
CA TRP A 232 -87.05 -57.02 -45.37
C TRP A 232 -87.53 -55.57 -45.53
N ALA A 233 -86.67 -54.62 -45.90
CA ALA A 233 -87.03 -53.22 -46.11
C ALA A 233 -87.45 -52.90 -47.57
N VAL A 234 -87.26 -53.85 -48.49
CA VAL A 234 -87.49 -53.69 -49.94
C VAL A 234 -88.74 -54.45 -50.42
N ILE A 235 -89.45 -55.17 -49.55
CA ILE A 235 -90.64 -55.98 -49.91
C ILE A 235 -91.90 -55.51 -49.13
N GLU A 236 -92.13 -54.19 -49.04
CA GLU A 236 -93.47 -53.63 -48.88
C GLU A 236 -93.65 -52.41 -49.80
#